data_AF-A0A354M6C7-F1
#
_entry.id   AF-A0A354M6C7-F1
#
_cell.length_a   1.000
_cell.length_b   1.000
_cell.length_c   1.000
_cell.angle_alpha   90.00
_cell.angle_beta   90.00
_cell.angle_gamma   90.00
#
_symmetry.space_group_name_H-M   'P 1'
#
loop_
_entity.id
_entity.type
_entity.pdbx_description
1 polymer ?
#
loop_
_entity_poly.entity_id
_entity_poly.type
_entity_poly.pdbx_seq_one_letter_code
_entity_poly.pdbx_strand_id
1 'polypeptide(L)' 'MIYIVLHKQSLFDIALQLYGSIAGVFALAATNNIQDITVDLQPGVSLEYNVGDVVDKPIR' A
#
# COMPACT_ATOMS: atom_id res chain seq x y z
N MET A 1 8.44 7.52 -1.12
CA MET A 1 7.60 8.42 -0.27
C MET A 1 7.19 7.64 0.97
N ILE A 2 6.84 8.32 2.07
CA ILE A 2 6.41 7.66 3.31
C ILE A 2 4.91 7.88 3.54
N TYR A 3 4.22 6.81 3.93
CA TYR A 3 2.83 6.80 4.37
C TYR A 3 2.76 6.34 5.83
N ILE A 4 1.90 6.96 6.65
CA ILE A 4 1.67 6.56 8.04
C ILE A 4 0.36 5.81 8.12
N VAL A 5 0.42 4.55 8.57
CA VAL A 5 -0.74 3.66 8.72
C VAL A 5 -1.76 4.28 9.69
N LEU A 6 -3.02 4.38 9.27
CA LEU A 6 -4.12 4.82 10.12
C LEU A 6 -4.81 3.65 10.82
N HIS A 7 -5.62 3.98 11.83
CA HIS A 7 -6.37 2.97 12.55
C HIS A 7 -7.37 2.23 11.65
N LYS A 8 -7.41 0.88 11.76
CA LYS A 8 -8.26 -0.03 10.97
C LYS A 8 -8.00 -0.01 9.45
N GLN A 9 -6.81 0.37 9.00
CA GLN A 9 -6.42 0.18 7.60
C GLN A 9 -5.67 -1.13 7.42
N SER A 10 -6.09 -1.92 6.43
CA SER A 10 -5.33 -3.06 5.93
C SER A 10 -4.29 -2.60 4.90
N LEU A 11 -3.31 -3.47 4.61
CA LEU A 11 -2.34 -3.24 3.54
C LEU A 11 -3.03 -3.06 2.18
N PHE A 12 -4.20 -3.69 1.98
CA PHE A 12 -5.00 -3.54 0.76
C PHE A 12 -5.66 -2.17 0.64
N ASP A 13 -6.19 -1.62 1.74
CA ASP A 13 -6.79 -0.28 1.76
C ASP A 13 -5.73 0.77 1.42
N ILE A 14 -4.54 0.61 1.98
CA ILE A 14 -3.40 1.49 1.72
C ILE A 14 -2.95 1.32 0.26
N ALA A 15 -2.90 0.10 -0.27
CA ALA A 15 -2.54 -0.13 -1.66
C ALA A 15 -3.54 0.52 -2.64
N LEU A 16 -4.84 0.42 -2.36
CA LEU A 16 -5.88 1.13 -3.10
C LEU A 16 -5.69 2.65 -3.03
N GLN A 17 -5.42 3.18 -1.84
CA GLN A 17 -5.23 4.62 -1.63
C GLN A 17 -4.00 5.15 -2.37
N LEU A 18 -2.88 4.42 -2.35
CA LEU A 18 -1.59 4.90 -2.86
C LEU A 18 -1.39 4.58 -4.34
N TYR A 19 -1.82 3.41 -4.81
CA TYR A 19 -1.56 2.93 -6.17
C TYR A 19 -2.82 2.89 -7.05
N GLY A 20 -4.00 3.17 -6.49
CA GLY A 20 -5.28 3.09 -7.21
C GLY A 20 -5.72 1.66 -7.53
N SER A 21 -5.03 0.64 -7.02
CA SER A 21 -5.29 -0.77 -7.35
C SER A 21 -4.88 -1.69 -6.20
N ILE A 22 -5.69 -2.74 -5.98
CA ILE A 22 -5.40 -3.81 -5.03
C ILE A 22 -4.08 -4.52 -5.39
N ALA A 23 -3.75 -4.62 -6.69
CA ALA A 23 -2.50 -5.24 -7.13
C ALA A 23 -1.25 -4.50 -6.64
N GLY A 24 -1.37 -3.21 -6.30
CA GLY A 24 -0.29 -2.43 -5.68
C GLY A 24 0.17 -2.97 -4.32
N VAL A 25 -0.63 -3.85 -3.68
CA VAL A 25 -0.29 -4.48 -2.40
C VAL A 25 1.01 -5.27 -2.48
N PHE A 26 1.30 -5.91 -3.62
CA PHE A 26 2.52 -6.70 -3.81
C PHE A 26 3.75 -5.81 -3.92
N ALA A 27 3.64 -4.67 -4.61
CA ALA A 27 4.72 -3.69 -4.68
C ALA A 27 4.96 -3.08 -3.28
N LEU A 28 3.90 -2.68 -2.59
CA LEU A 28 3.96 -2.14 -1.24
C LEU A 28 4.60 -3.13 -0.24
N ALA A 29 4.21 -4.40 -0.31
CA ALA A 29 4.76 -5.45 0.53
C ALA A 29 6.25 -5.69 0.24
N ALA A 30 6.63 -5.77 -1.04
CA ALA A 30 8.02 -5.96 -1.45
C ALA A 30 8.92 -4.79 -1.01
N THR A 31 8.45 -3.54 -1.16
CA THR A 31 9.20 -2.35 -0.72
C THR A 31 9.44 -2.33 0.79
N ASN A 32 8.49 -2.84 1.58
CA ASN A 32 8.56 -2.81 3.05
C ASN A 32 9.00 -4.14 3.68
N ASN A 33 9.49 -5.10 2.88
CA ASN A 33 9.88 -6.44 3.35
C ASN A 33 8.76 -7.18 4.12
N ILE A 34 7.50 -6.95 3.75
CA ILE A 34 6.35 -7.62 4.33
C ILE A 34 6.14 -8.94 3.57
N GLN A 35 6.21 -10.06 4.29
CA GLN A 35 6.06 -11.41 3.69
C GLN A 35 4.60 -11.86 3.58
N ASP A 36 3.72 -11.34 4.46
CA ASP A 36 2.30 -11.67 4.50
C ASP A 36 1.45 -10.42 4.24
N ILE A 37 0.71 -10.42 3.14
CA ILE A 37 -0.16 -9.31 2.73
C ILE A 37 -1.43 -9.20 3.59
N THR A 38 -1.75 -10.22 4.39
CA THR A 38 -2.88 -10.25 5.31
C THR A 38 -2.51 -9.84 6.73
N VAL A 39 -1.28 -9.37 6.94
CA VAL A 39 -0.81 -8.92 8.25
C VAL A 39 -1.63 -7.75 8.78
N ASP A 40 -1.94 -7.80 10.08
CA ASP A 40 -2.51 -6.67 10.80
C ASP A 40 -1.45 -5.57 10.96
N LEU A 41 -1.67 -4.44 10.29
CA LEU A 41 -0.80 -3.27 10.41
C LEU A 41 -1.16 -2.49 11.68
N GLN A 42 -0.14 -2.20 12.50
CA GLN A 42 -0.33 -1.33 13.65
C GLN A 42 -0.44 0.13 13.20
N PRO A 43 -1.39 0.91 13.75
CA PRO A 43 -1.48 2.34 13.45
C PRO A 43 -0.20 3.07 13.85
N GLY A 44 0.23 4.04 13.04
CA GLY A 44 1.45 4.81 13.25
C GLY A 44 2.71 4.21 12.62
N VAL A 45 2.63 3.01 12.04
CA VAL A 45 3.74 2.43 11.26
C VAL A 45 3.98 3.23 9.99
N SER A 46 5.24 3.45 9.64
CA SER A 46 5.64 4.08 8.38
C SER A 46 5.86 3.03 7.30
N LEU A 47 5.19 3.21 6.16
CA LEU A 47 5.39 2.41 4.96
C LEU A 47 6.01 3.26 3.86
N GLU A 48 7.02 2.71 3.20
CA GLU A 48 7.59 3.30 1.99
C GLU A 48 6.81 2.86 0.75
N TYR A 49 6.54 3.81 -0.15
CA TYR A 49 5.87 3.56 -1.42
C TYR A 49 6.47 4.39 -2.55
N ASN A 50 6.32 3.91 -3.79
CA ASN A 50 6.80 4.59 -5.00
C ASN A 50 5.62 5.02 -5.87
N VAL A 51 5.57 6.31 -6.22
CA VAL A 51 4.50 6.88 -7.07
C VAL A 51 4.64 6.43 -8.52
N GLY A 52 5.82 5.99 -8.95
CA GLY A 52 6.03 5.46 -10.31
C GLY A 52 5.24 4.18 -10.61
N ASP A 53 4.78 3.48 -9.57
CA ASP A 53 4.00 2.24 -9.71
C ASP A 53 2.48 2.49 -9.72
N VAL A 54 2.05 3.76 -9.67
CA VAL A 54 0.63 4.13 -9.73
C VAL A 54 0.09 3.77 -11.11
N VAL A 55 -0.90 2.87 -11.14
CA VAL A 55 -1.57 2.50 -12.38
C VAL A 55 -2.65 3.54 -12.66
N ASP A 56 -2.24 4.66 -13.26
CA ASP A 56 -3.18 5.65 -13.76
C ASP A 56 -3.78 5.14 -15.08
N LYS A 57 -4.76 4.23 -14.98
CA LYS A 57 -5.58 3.82 -16.12
C LYS A 57 -6.82 4.71 -16.14
N PRO A 58 -6.94 5.67 -17.09
CA PRO A 58 -8.21 6.35 -17.29
C PRO A 58 -9.26 5.32 -17.71
N ILE A 59 -10.31 5.21 -16.90
CA ILE A 59 -11.54 4.50 -17.27
C ILE A 59 -12.10 5.16 -18.54
N ARG A 60 -12.15 4.38 -19.63
CA ARG A 60 -12.82 4.71 -20.89
C ARG A 60 -14.02 3.81 -21.08
#